data_AF-A0A972YHV0-F1
#
_entry.id   AF-A0A972YHV0-F1
#
_cell.length_a   1.000
_cell.length_b   1.000
_cell.length_c   1.000
_cell.angle_alpha   90.00
_cell.angle_beta   90.00
_cell.angle_gamma   90.00
#
_symmetry.space_group_name_H-M   'P 1'
#
loop_
_entity.id
_entity.type
_entity.pdbx_description
1 polymer ?
#
loop_
_entity_poly.entity_id
_entity_poly.type
_entity_poly.pdbx_seq_one_letter_code
_entity_poly.pdbx_strand_id
1 'polypeptide(L)'
;MASAHDPLTEFQWKHRLILHDLNAAEARAFKQAVHQNEDALDERDLRLIALSAEVESKLSLKLEVAAIEQLQKKFRNQEPSPKLYLVGKDGGLKMTRLTIELAPIFNRIDSMPMRQAEIQSRE
;
A
#
# COMPACT_ATOMS: atom_id res chain seq x y z
N MET A 1 -28.37 7.24 8.63
CA MET A 1 -27.14 6.62 9.14
C MET A 1 -26.13 6.69 8.02
N ALA A 2 -25.08 7.50 8.15
CA ALA A 2 -24.04 7.54 7.13
C ALA A 2 -23.33 6.18 7.16
N SER A 3 -23.55 5.36 6.14
CA SER A 3 -22.68 4.20 5.93
C SER A 3 -21.25 4.75 5.87
N ALA A 4 -20.41 4.38 6.84
CA ALA A 4 -19.00 4.74 6.82
C ALA A 4 -18.41 4.10 5.56
N HIS A 5 -18.22 4.91 4.53
CA HIS A 5 -17.64 4.46 3.28
C HIS A 5 -16.15 4.20 3.53
N ASP A 6 -15.69 2.97 3.31
CA ASP A 6 -14.27 2.65 3.47
C ASP A 6 -13.48 3.48 2.43
N PRO A 7 -12.53 4.33 2.87
CA PRO A 7 -11.77 5.18 1.95
C PRO A 7 -10.99 4.41 0.88
N LEU A 8 -10.76 3.11 1.05
CA LEU A 8 -10.05 2.29 0.08
C LEU A 8 -10.94 1.75 -1.06
N THR A 9 -12.26 1.94 -0.95
CA THR A 9 -13.23 1.34 -1.89
C THR A 9 -13.00 1.77 -3.34
N GLU A 10 -12.61 3.03 -3.57
CA GLU A 10 -12.41 3.58 -4.92
C GLU A 10 -11.24 2.96 -5.69
N PHE A 11 -10.29 2.34 -4.97
CA PHE A 11 -9.09 1.68 -5.51
C PHE A 11 -9.27 0.19 -5.73
N GLN A 12 -10.35 -0.40 -5.21
CA GLN A 12 -10.63 -1.82 -5.40
C GLN A 12 -10.73 -2.16 -6.88
N TRP A 13 -10.24 -3.35 -7.22
CA TRP A 13 -10.14 -3.94 -8.56
C TRP A 13 -9.23 -3.16 -9.53
N LYS A 14 -8.73 -1.98 -9.15
CA LYS A 14 -7.81 -1.15 -9.94
C LYS A 14 -6.37 -1.27 -9.45
N HIS A 15 -6.14 -1.05 -8.16
CA HIS A 15 -4.80 -0.94 -7.59
C HIS A 15 -4.64 -1.82 -6.35
N ARG A 16 -3.41 -2.30 -6.15
CA ARG A 16 -2.94 -2.79 -4.86
C ARG A 16 -2.38 -1.58 -4.10
N LEU A 17 -2.56 -1.52 -2.80
CA LEU A 17 -2.12 -0.37 -2.01
C LEU A 17 -1.04 -0.80 -1.03
N ILE A 18 -0.01 0.04 -0.89
CA ILE A 18 0.88 0.04 0.27
C ILE A 18 0.48 1.25 1.10
N LEU A 19 -0.18 0.99 2.23
CA LEU A 19 -0.31 2.02 3.26
C LEU A 19 0.99 2.02 4.05
N HIS A 20 1.56 3.20 4.30
CA HIS A 20 2.79 3.31 5.06
C HIS A 20 2.64 4.26 6.25
N ASP A 21 3.05 3.78 7.41
CA ASP A 21 3.06 4.53 8.67
C ASP A 21 4.51 4.70 9.13
N LEU A 22 5.14 5.76 8.62
CA LEU A 22 6.57 5.99 8.74
C LEU A 22 6.84 7.33 9.42
N ASN A 23 7.90 7.36 10.21
CA ASN A 23 8.49 8.64 10.63
C ASN A 23 9.29 9.29 9.48
N ALA A 24 9.76 10.52 9.67
CA ALA A 24 10.43 11.28 8.62
C ALA A 24 11.72 10.61 8.09
N ALA A 25 12.51 9.98 8.96
CA ALA A 25 13.75 9.31 8.56
C ALA A 25 13.45 8.05 7.74
N GLU A 26 12.46 7.28 8.16
CA GLU A 26 11.99 6.08 7.45
C GLU A 26 11.35 6.42 6.11
N ALA A 27 10.55 7.48 6.04
CA ALA A 27 9.95 7.96 4.81
C ALA A 27 11.01 8.37 3.78
N ARG A 28 12.10 9.00 4.21
CA ARG A 28 13.23 9.33 3.34
C ARG A 28 13.91 8.08 2.77
N ALA A 29 14.16 7.08 3.61
CA ALA A 29 14.74 5.81 3.17
C ALA A 29 13.78 5.04 2.24
N PHE A 30 12.49 5.03 2.58
CA PHE A 30 11.46 4.37 1.77
C PHE A 30 11.27 5.06 0.41
N LYS A 31 11.34 6.39 0.35
CA LYS A 31 11.35 7.15 -0.91
C LYS A 31 12.44 6.67 -1.85
N GLN A 32 13.65 6.45 -1.34
CA GLN A 32 14.75 5.91 -2.15
C GLN A 32 14.44 4.49 -2.67
N ALA A 33 13.92 3.61 -1.81
CA ALA A 33 13.52 2.27 -2.21
C ALA A 33 12.41 2.27 -3.27
N VAL A 34 11.43 3.17 -3.14
CA VAL A 34 10.35 3.36 -4.12
C VAL A 34 10.90 3.82 -5.47
N HIS A 35 11.76 4.84 -5.50
CA HIS A 35 12.35 5.32 -6.76
C HIS A 35 13.19 4.25 -7.46
N GLN A 36 13.93 3.44 -6.70
CA GLN A 36 14.75 2.36 -7.27
C GLN A 36 13.91 1.20 -7.84
N ASN A 37 12.65 1.07 -7.43
CA ASN A 37 11.77 -0.05 -7.80
C ASN A 37 10.49 0.45 -8.48
N GLU A 38 10.51 1.65 -9.05
CA GLU A 38 9.29 2.33 -9.53
C GLU A 38 8.55 1.54 -10.60
N ASP A 39 9.27 0.99 -11.58
CA ASP A 39 8.68 0.15 -12.62
C ASP A 39 8.15 -1.17 -12.06
N ALA A 40 8.89 -1.81 -11.16
CA ALA A 40 8.48 -3.05 -10.51
C ALA A 40 7.21 -2.89 -9.64
N LEU A 41 7.03 -1.70 -9.05
CA LEU A 41 5.82 -1.32 -8.32
C LEU A 41 4.65 -1.11 -9.28
N ASP A 42 4.88 -0.36 -10.38
CA ASP A 42 3.84 -0.03 -11.35
C ASP A 42 3.35 -1.27 -12.13
N GLU A 43 4.27 -2.18 -12.52
CA GLU A 43 3.93 -3.48 -13.15
C GLU A 43 2.99 -4.35 -12.31
N ARG A 44 2.99 -4.14 -10.99
CA ARG A 44 2.16 -4.84 -10.01
C ARG A 44 0.94 -4.01 -9.59
N ASP A 45 0.64 -2.93 -10.31
CA ASP A 45 -0.43 -1.97 -10.04
C ASP A 45 -0.40 -1.43 -8.61
N LEU A 46 0.79 -1.25 -8.01
CA LEU A 46 0.93 -0.74 -6.65
C LEU A 46 0.83 0.79 -6.62
N ARG A 47 0.13 1.28 -5.60
CA ARG A 47 0.05 2.71 -5.24
C ARG A 47 0.33 2.90 -3.76
N LEU A 48 0.83 4.08 -3.40
CA LEU A 48 1.27 4.40 -2.03
C LEU A 48 0.29 5.37 -1.37
N ILE A 49 -0.05 5.12 -0.11
CA ILE A 49 -0.86 6.04 0.71
C ILE A 49 -0.15 6.25 2.05
N ALA A 50 0.09 7.51 2.40
CA ALA A 50 0.74 7.87 3.64
C ALA A 50 -0.25 7.93 4.80
N LEU A 51 0.04 7.22 5.89
CA LEU A 51 -0.67 7.35 7.16
C LEU A 51 0.03 8.32 8.12
N SER A 52 1.33 8.60 7.91
CA SER A 52 2.11 9.59 8.68
C SER A 52 2.90 10.49 7.73
N ALA A 53 4.22 10.33 7.65
CA ALA A 53 5.05 11.12 6.76
C ALA A 53 4.81 10.72 5.30
N GLU A 54 4.62 11.71 4.43
CA GLU A 54 4.44 11.48 2.98
C GLU A 54 5.73 10.96 2.33
N VAL A 55 5.54 10.15 1.29
CA VAL A 55 6.60 9.75 0.35
C VAL A 55 6.17 10.22 -1.02
N GLU A 56 6.90 11.19 -1.57
CA GLU A 56 6.63 11.72 -2.91
C GLU A 56 7.12 10.74 -3.98
N SER A 57 6.20 10.29 -4.83
CA SER A 57 6.43 9.46 -6.01
C SER A 57 5.25 9.63 -6.97
N LYS A 58 5.43 9.29 -8.26
CA LYS A 58 4.31 9.19 -9.21
C LYS A 58 3.25 8.16 -8.78
N LEU A 59 3.63 7.23 -7.90
CA LEU A 59 2.77 6.16 -7.39
C LEU A 59 1.96 6.58 -6.16
N SER A 60 2.23 7.76 -5.59
CA SER A 60 1.61 8.23 -4.36
C SER A 60 0.22 8.81 -4.61
N LEU A 61 -0.74 8.37 -3.82
CA LEU A 61 -2.11 8.84 -3.83
C LEU A 61 -2.33 9.74 -2.62
N LYS A 62 -2.97 10.89 -2.86
CA LYS A 62 -3.37 11.82 -1.82
C LYS A 62 -4.82 11.56 -1.46
N LEU A 63 -5.09 11.46 -0.17
CA LEU A 63 -6.43 11.35 0.38
C LEU A 63 -6.73 12.55 1.27
N GLU A 64 -8.01 12.84 1.42
CA GLU A 64 -8.49 13.83 2.39
C GLU A 64 -8.11 13.44 3.82
N VAL A 65 -7.89 14.44 4.67
CA VAL A 65 -7.47 14.24 6.07
C VAL A 65 -8.43 13.29 6.81
N ALA A 66 -9.74 13.45 6.62
CA ALA A 66 -10.76 12.60 7.24
C ALA A 66 -10.66 11.12 6.81
N ALA A 67 -10.18 10.83 5.59
CA ALA A 67 -9.93 9.47 5.12
C ALA A 67 -8.67 8.91 5.79
N ILE A 68 -7.58 9.68 5.87
CA ILE A 68 -6.35 9.28 6.56
C ILE A 68 -6.63 8.95 8.03
N GLU A 69 -7.39 9.77 8.74
CA GLU A 69 -7.76 9.52 10.14
C GLU A 69 -8.55 8.21 10.32
N GLN A 70 -9.46 7.89 9.39
CA GLN A 70 -10.19 6.62 9.40
C GLN A 70 -9.25 5.43 9.19
N LEU A 71 -8.31 5.53 8.24
CA LEU A 71 -7.33 4.49 7.98
C LEU A 71 -6.38 4.30 9.17
N GLN A 72 -5.90 5.38 9.78
CA GLN A 72 -5.08 5.32 11.00
C GLN A 72 -5.82 4.56 12.11
N LYS A 73 -7.10 4.89 12.38
CA LYS A 73 -7.91 4.17 13.38
C LYS A 73 -8.09 2.69 13.05
N LYS A 74 -8.21 2.36 11.76
CA LYS A 74 -8.41 0.98 11.28
C LYS A 74 -7.13 0.14 11.41
N PHE A 75 -5.96 0.71 11.13
CA PHE A 75 -4.70 -0.04 10.98
C PHE A 75 -3.73 0.09 12.16
N ARG A 76 -3.79 1.17 12.97
CA ARG A 76 -2.96 1.34 14.18
C ARG A 76 -3.56 0.64 15.39
N ASN A 77 -3.83 -0.65 15.26
CA ASN A 77 -4.44 -1.46 16.32
C ASN A 77 -3.49 -2.54 16.87
N GLN A 78 -2.20 -2.49 16.53
CA GLN A 78 -1.20 -3.49 16.92
C GLN A 78 0.09 -2.83 17.40
N GLU A 79 0.76 -3.46 18.37
CA GLU A 79 2.08 -3.07 18.86
C GLU A 79 3.08 -4.25 18.76
N PRO A 80 4.30 -4.05 18.20
CA PRO A 80 4.77 -2.82 17.58
C PRO A 80 3.97 -2.49 16.30
N SER A 81 3.68 -1.20 16.10
CA SER A 81 2.95 -0.72 14.92
C SER A 81 3.65 -1.08 13.61
N PRO A 82 2.97 -1.77 12.67
CA PRO A 82 3.54 -2.03 11.34
C PRO A 82 3.85 -0.77 10.56
N LYS A 83 4.98 -0.81 9.84
CA LYS A 83 5.44 0.27 8.96
C LYS A 83 4.74 0.24 7.60
N LEU A 84 4.52 -0.95 7.05
CA LEU A 84 3.85 -1.14 5.77
C LEU A 84 2.66 -2.10 5.89
N TYR A 85 1.57 -1.78 5.21
CA TYR A 85 0.37 -2.59 5.09
C TYR A 85 0.09 -2.81 3.60
N LEU A 86 0.12 -4.06 3.15
CA LEU A 86 -0.25 -4.42 1.78
C LEU A 86 -1.75 -4.70 1.73
N VAL A 87 -2.49 -3.91 0.98
CA VAL A 87 -3.91 -4.12 0.68
C VAL A 87 -4.04 -4.60 -0.77
N GLY A 88 -4.80 -5.69 -0.96
CA GLY A 88 -5.04 -6.26 -2.29
C GLY A 88 -6.04 -5.45 -3.11
N LYS A 89 -6.18 -5.81 -4.39
CA LYS A 89 -7.23 -5.26 -5.27
C LYS A 89 -8.63 -5.56 -4.75
N ASP A 90 -8.82 -6.58 -3.93
CA ASP A 90 -10.08 -6.88 -3.26
C ASP A 90 -10.37 -5.98 -2.04
N GLY A 91 -9.47 -5.04 -1.72
CA GLY A 91 -9.58 -4.17 -0.55
C GLY A 91 -9.20 -4.84 0.78
N GLY A 92 -8.81 -6.12 0.74
CA GLY A 92 -8.41 -6.88 1.94
C GLY A 92 -6.94 -6.69 2.30
N LEU A 93 -6.64 -6.61 3.60
CA LEU A 93 -5.27 -6.62 4.12
C LEU A 93 -4.61 -7.98 3.84
N LYS A 94 -3.50 -7.99 3.12
CA LYS A 94 -2.78 -9.20 2.68
C LYS A 94 -1.53 -9.52 3.48
N MET A 95 -0.88 -8.49 4.01
CA MET A 95 0.36 -8.59 4.78
C MET A 95 0.64 -7.28 5.51
N THR A 96 1.30 -7.36 6.66
CA THR A 96 1.91 -6.22 7.36
C THR A 96 3.42 -6.45 7.51
N ARG A 97 4.20 -5.37 7.65
CA ARG A 97 5.66 -5.44 7.80
C ARG A 97 6.15 -4.44 8.82
N LEU A 98 7.10 -4.86 9.66
CA LEU A 98 7.85 -3.99 10.57
C LEU A 98 9.06 -3.33 9.90
N THR A 99 9.39 -3.70 8.66
CA THR A 99 10.47 -3.13 7.86
C THR A 99 9.91 -2.46 6.61
N ILE A 100 10.72 -1.59 5.98
CA ILE A 100 10.35 -0.86 4.76
C ILE A 100 10.73 -1.59 3.46
N GLU A 101 11.10 -2.87 3.55
CA GLU A 101 11.64 -3.61 2.40
C GLU A 101 10.53 -4.09 1.45
N LEU A 102 10.71 -3.79 0.17
CA LEU A 102 9.73 -4.10 -0.88
C LEU A 102 9.79 -5.56 -1.37
N ALA A 103 10.95 -6.23 -1.30
CA ALA A 103 11.10 -7.56 -1.89
C ALA A 103 10.07 -8.60 -1.37
N PRO A 104 9.78 -8.70 -0.06
CA PRO A 104 8.75 -9.64 0.40
C PRO A 104 7.32 -9.19 0.05
N ILE A 105 7.08 -7.91 -0.23
CA ILE A 105 5.81 -7.43 -0.79
C ILE A 105 5.63 -7.97 -2.21
N PHE A 106 6.67 -7.89 -3.05
CA PHE A 106 6.63 -8.44 -4.41
C PHE A 106 6.39 -9.94 -4.41
N ASN A 107 7.15 -10.70 -3.59
CA ASN A 107 6.96 -12.15 -3.48
C ASN A 107 5.54 -12.51 -3.02
N ARG A 108 4.96 -11.73 -2.10
CA ARG A 108 3.58 -11.93 -1.65
C ARG A 108 2.58 -11.66 -2.77
N ILE A 109 2.80 -10.64 -3.59
CA ILE A 109 1.90 -10.29 -4.71
C ILE A 109 1.99 -11.34 -5.82
N ASP A 110 3.19 -11.75 -6.18
CA ASP A 110 3.45 -12.67 -7.30
C ASP A 110 2.95 -14.10 -7.02
N SER A 111 2.78 -14.45 -5.74
CA SER A 111 2.12 -15.69 -5.32
C SER A 111 0.58 -15.62 -5.28
N MET A 112 -0.04 -14.45 -5.52
CA MET A 112 -1.50 -14.33 -5.51
C MET A 112 -2.11 -14.84 -6.83
N PRO A 113 -3.19 -15.64 -6.80
CA PRO A 113 -3.81 -16.20 -8.01
C PRO A 113 -4.21 -15.14 -9.05
N MET A 114 -4.71 -13.99 -8.59
CA MET A 114 -5.06 -12.87 -9.47
C MET A 114 -3.84 -12.33 -10.22
N ARG A 115 -2.68 -12.25 -9.56
CA ARG A 115 -1.44 -11.81 -10.22
C ARG A 115 -0.96 -12.82 -11.25
N GLN A 116 -1.09 -14.11 -10.96
CA GLN A 116 -0.76 -15.17 -11.92
C GLN A 116 -1.66 -15.10 -13.15
N ALA A 117 -2.95 -14.87 -12.97
CA ALA A 117 -3.91 -14.68 -14.07
C ALA A 117 -3.60 -13.41 -14.90
N GLU A 118 -3.18 -12.30 -14.27
CA GLU A 118 -2.74 -11.08 -14.97
C GLU A 118 -1.55 -11.36 -15.89
N ILE A 119 -0.59 -12.17 -15.44
CA ILE A 119 0.59 -12.54 -16.23
C ILE A 119 0.18 -13.44 -17.39
N GLN A 120 -0.63 -14.47 -17.12
CA GLN A 120 -1.12 -15.40 -18.15
C GLN A 120 -1.99 -14.73 -19.22
N SER A 121 -2.71 -13.66 -18.87
CA SER A 121 -3.57 -12.93 -19.83
C SER A 121 -2.80 -11.92 -20.69
N ARG A 122 -1.50 -11.73 -20.43
CA ARG A 122 -0.61 -10.82 -21.18
C ARG A 122 0.27 -11.56 -22.20
N GLU A 123 0.25 -12.90 -22.20
CA GLU A 123 0.87 -13.77 -23.21
C GLU A 123 -0.14 -14.12 -24.31
#